data_AF-A0A923NB47-F1
#
_entry.id   AF-A0A923NB47-F1
#
_cell.length_a   1.000
_cell.length_b   1.000
_cell.length_c   1.000
_cell.angle_alpha   90.00
_cell.angle_beta   90.00
_cell.angle_gamma   90.00
#
_symmetry.space_group_name_H-M   'P 1'
#
loop_
_entity.id
_entity.type
_entity.pdbx_description
1 polymer ?
#
loop_
_entity_poly.entity_id
_entity_poly.type
_entity_poly.pdbx_seq_one_letter_code
_entity_poly.pdbx_strand_id
1 'polypeptide(L)'
;MTDVKKVIALNRLRAQMLDEEVSPAQKQYYLELAQWLENQNIQTAEEATESIKNTPYYDGAALAKELDGIHLRIRAARELGYEDVEKIHLQRREKLLSKGLQAYAFSQEWIDDYNRAQEASVRYMERKEVFGRIFRAYIRICGSPQREHRLEAVKDMKAALSELEQMGVSFEELAQQKAYRQLTMTTEEGMARFIAFVEEFKKTGTAAGAVDLNHLKKEQERIGRWAKEHAAQLIAAGAQEQWNRASCIAVPSDDPMGYDFIAMKEVKV
;
A
#
# COMPACT_ATOMS: atom_id res chain seq x y z
N MET A 1 9.55 13.89 46.39
CA MET A 1 10.10 14.02 45.02
C MET A 1 9.88 15.47 44.59
N THR A 2 10.92 16.22 44.22
CA THR A 2 10.76 17.61 43.75
C THR A 2 9.95 17.64 42.45
N ASP A 3 9.31 18.77 42.12
CA ASP A 3 8.47 18.85 40.92
C ASP A 3 9.30 18.64 39.64
N VAL A 4 10.55 19.10 39.61
CA VAL A 4 11.50 18.85 38.52
C VAL A 4 11.81 17.35 38.36
N LYS A 5 11.98 16.61 39.46
CA LYS A 5 12.17 15.14 39.41
C LYS A 5 10.95 14.41 38.86
N LYS A 6 9.72 14.92 39.10
CA LYS A 6 8.49 14.39 38.47
C LYS A 6 8.48 14.65 36.96
N VAL A 7 8.88 15.84 36.52
CA VAL A 7 8.97 16.19 35.09
C VAL A 7 10.00 15.32 34.36
N ILE A 8 11.18 15.10 34.95
CA ILE A 8 12.21 14.20 34.40
C ILE A 8 11.67 12.77 34.26
N ALA A 9 11.05 12.24 35.32
CA ALA A 9 10.46 10.90 35.30
C ALA A 9 9.35 10.77 34.24
N LEU A 10 8.51 11.80 34.08
CA LEU A 10 7.46 11.83 33.07
C LEU A 10 8.02 11.84 31.64
N ASN A 11 9.06 12.63 31.35
CA ASN A 11 9.68 12.64 30.02
C ASN A 11 10.32 11.28 29.69
N ARG A 12 10.99 10.64 30.66
CA ARG A 12 11.48 9.26 30.47
C ARG A 12 10.37 8.26 30.21
N LEU A 13 9.27 8.34 30.95
CA LEU A 13 8.12 7.46 30.74
C LEU A 13 7.51 7.68 29.35
N ARG A 14 7.37 8.93 28.90
CA ARG A 14 6.92 9.24 27.53
C ARG A 14 7.83 8.61 26.50
N ALA A 15 9.15 8.74 26.64
CA ALA A 15 10.11 8.10 25.72
C ALA A 15 9.99 6.56 25.70
N GLN A 16 9.73 5.93 26.85
CA GLN A 16 9.51 4.48 26.94
C GLN A 16 8.23 4.01 26.26
N MET A 17 7.19 4.87 26.25
CA MET A 17 5.91 4.57 25.60
C MET A 17 5.91 4.79 24.08
N LEU A 18 6.93 5.47 23.54
CA LEU A 18 7.03 5.74 22.11
C LEU A 18 7.71 4.58 21.38
N ASP A 19 7.11 4.19 20.26
CA ASP A 19 7.65 3.18 19.36
C ASP A 19 8.77 3.80 18.51
N GLU A 20 9.95 3.19 18.51
CA GLU A 20 11.13 3.70 17.82
C GLU A 20 11.01 3.64 16.29
N GLU A 21 10.15 2.78 15.76
CA GLU A 21 9.88 2.74 14.33
C GLU A 21 8.89 3.83 13.87
N VAL A 22 8.01 4.27 14.77
CA VAL A 22 6.91 5.19 14.47
C VAL A 22 7.27 6.63 14.85
N SER A 23 7.86 6.83 16.02
CA SER A 23 8.14 8.14 16.61
C SER A 23 9.57 8.28 17.18
N PRO A 24 10.62 8.00 16.36
CA PRO A 24 12.01 8.07 16.80
C PRO A 24 12.45 9.46 17.25
N ALA A 25 12.03 10.54 16.58
CA ALA A 25 12.45 11.90 16.95
C ALA A 25 11.80 12.36 18.25
N GLN A 26 10.52 12.06 18.47
CA GLN A 26 9.85 12.36 19.75
C GLN A 26 10.47 11.56 20.91
N LYS A 27 10.81 10.28 20.68
CA LYS A 27 11.50 9.46 21.68
C LYS A 27 12.84 10.09 22.06
N GLN A 28 13.66 10.43 21.07
CA GLN A 28 14.96 11.07 21.28
C GLN A 28 14.82 12.41 22.02
N TYR A 29 13.88 13.27 21.60
CA TYR A 29 13.62 14.56 22.23
C TYR A 29 13.33 14.43 23.73
N TYR A 30 12.44 13.50 24.12
CA TYR A 30 12.08 13.35 25.53
C TYR A 30 13.23 12.80 26.38
N LEU A 31 14.11 11.95 25.81
CA LEU A 31 15.32 11.48 26.49
C LEU A 31 16.32 12.63 26.69
N GLU A 32 16.57 13.42 25.64
CA GLU A 32 17.50 14.55 25.69
C GLU A 32 17.01 15.65 26.64
N LEU A 33 15.72 15.99 26.62
CA LEU A 33 15.14 16.96 27.54
C LEU A 33 15.25 16.49 29.00
N ALA A 34 14.97 15.21 29.27
CA ALA A 34 15.10 14.66 30.61
C ALA A 34 16.56 14.74 31.11
N GLN A 35 17.52 14.38 30.25
CA GLN A 35 18.94 14.45 30.57
C GLN A 35 19.42 15.89 30.75
N TRP A 36 18.97 16.82 29.91
CA TRP A 36 19.30 18.22 30.04
C TRP A 36 18.79 18.79 31.36
N LEU A 37 17.53 18.53 31.72
CA LEU A 37 16.94 18.95 33.01
C LEU A 37 17.69 18.39 34.22
N GLU A 38 18.22 17.16 34.15
CA GLU A 38 19.04 16.59 35.22
C GLU A 38 20.38 17.31 35.40
N ASN A 39 20.95 17.79 34.31
CA ASN A 39 22.22 18.52 34.32
C ASN A 39 22.04 19.99 34.72
N GLN A 40 20.80 20.49 34.74
CA GLN A 40 20.50 21.82 35.26
C GLN A 40 20.22 21.71 36.77
N ASN A 41 20.85 22.56 37.57
CA ASN A 41 20.61 22.63 39.02
C ASN A 41 19.27 23.35 39.36
N ILE A 42 18.20 22.98 38.66
CA ILE A 42 16.88 23.62 38.70
C ILE A 42 16.04 22.97 39.80
N GLN A 43 15.39 23.79 40.63
CA GLN A 43 14.64 23.31 41.78
C GLN A 43 13.12 23.41 41.58
N THR A 44 12.65 24.31 40.71
CA THR A 44 11.22 24.56 40.47
C THR A 44 10.81 24.34 39.01
N ALA A 45 9.52 24.13 38.78
CA ALA A 45 8.97 23.98 37.43
C ALA A 45 8.99 25.31 36.63
N GLU A 46 8.90 26.44 37.33
CA GLU A 46 8.99 27.78 36.73
C GLU A 46 10.41 28.06 36.22
N GLU A 47 11.43 27.78 37.03
CA GLU A 47 12.84 27.85 36.62
C GLU A 47 13.11 26.93 35.42
N ALA A 48 12.54 25.72 35.41
CA ALA A 48 12.66 24.79 34.28
C ALA A 48 12.04 25.37 33.01
N THR A 49 10.84 25.95 33.11
CA THR A 49 10.14 26.54 31.97
C THR A 49 10.90 27.73 31.42
N GLU A 50 11.39 28.63 32.28
CA GLU A 50 12.15 29.81 31.86
C GLU A 50 13.48 29.41 31.20
N SER A 51 14.17 28.42 31.78
CA SER A 51 15.45 27.94 31.26
C SER A 51 15.31 27.28 29.87
N ILE A 52 14.16 26.68 29.56
CA ILE A 52 13.91 26.02 28.27
C ILE A 52 13.72 27.04 27.13
N LYS A 53 13.16 28.24 27.39
CA LYS A 53 12.75 29.21 26.35
C LYS A 53 13.84 29.58 25.36
N ASN A 54 15.10 29.61 25.80
CA ASN A 54 16.25 29.97 24.98
C ASN A 54 17.07 28.75 24.52
N THR A 55 16.48 27.55 24.59
CA THR A 55 17.11 26.30 24.19
C THR A 55 16.38 25.68 23.00
N PRO A 56 17.03 24.75 22.26
CA PRO A 56 16.35 23.97 21.23
C PRO A 56 15.14 23.18 21.72
N TYR A 57 14.99 22.97 23.04
CA TYR A 57 13.92 22.17 23.60
C TYR A 57 12.56 22.88 23.69
N TYR A 58 12.52 24.21 23.57
CA TYR A 58 11.28 24.99 23.65
C TYR A 58 10.29 24.59 22.55
N ASP A 59 10.75 24.62 21.30
CA ASP A 59 9.98 24.16 20.13
C ASP A 59 10.25 22.69 19.78
N GLY A 60 11.16 22.03 20.51
CA GLY A 60 11.66 20.70 20.17
C GLY A 60 10.60 19.61 20.14
N ALA A 61 9.57 19.68 21.00
CA ALA A 61 8.47 18.71 20.99
C ALA A 61 7.65 18.78 19.69
N ALA A 62 7.38 20.00 19.21
CA ALA A 62 6.63 20.23 17.98
C ALA A 62 7.47 19.88 16.74
N LEU A 63 8.76 20.26 16.74
CA LEU A 63 9.71 19.86 15.71
C LEU A 63 9.81 18.33 15.58
N ALA A 64 9.96 17.63 16.71
CA ALA A 64 10.06 16.17 16.75
C ALA A 64 8.80 15.49 16.19
N LYS A 65 7.61 16.00 16.54
CA LYS A 65 6.34 15.50 15.99
C LYS A 65 6.26 15.65 14.47
N GLU A 66 6.68 16.81 13.93
CA GLU A 66 6.69 17.02 12.48
C GLU A 66 7.72 16.12 11.78
N LEU A 67 8.90 15.92 12.38
CA LEU A 67 9.91 14.98 11.86
C LEU A 67 9.39 13.55 11.79
N ASP A 68 8.71 13.08 12.83
CA ASP A 68 8.09 11.74 12.86
C ASP A 68 6.95 11.63 11.84
N GLY A 69 6.15 12.68 11.67
CA GLY A 69 5.14 12.74 10.61
C GLY A 69 5.75 12.66 9.20
N ILE A 70 6.92 13.26 8.97
CA ILE A 70 7.63 13.15 7.67
C ILE A 70 8.26 11.75 7.54
N HIS A 71 8.84 11.21 8.60
CA HIS A 71 9.42 9.86 8.66
C HIS A 71 8.41 8.79 8.24
N LEU A 72 7.18 8.83 8.77
CA LEU A 72 6.12 7.90 8.39
C LEU A 72 5.75 8.01 6.91
N ARG A 73 5.74 9.22 6.34
CA ARG A 73 5.46 9.42 4.91
C ARG A 73 6.59 8.90 4.02
N ILE A 74 7.85 9.06 4.42
CA ILE A 74 9.01 8.47 3.75
C ILE A 74 8.89 6.94 3.75
N ARG A 75 8.59 6.35 4.92
CA ARG A 75 8.41 4.90 5.06
C ARG A 75 7.28 4.39 4.14
N ALA A 76 6.11 5.03 4.19
CA ALA A 76 4.98 4.65 3.35
C ALA A 76 5.31 4.76 1.85
N ALA A 77 5.97 5.84 1.41
CA ALA A 77 6.39 6.00 0.02
C ALA A 77 7.37 4.91 -0.40
N ARG A 78 8.36 4.56 0.44
CA ARG A 78 9.33 3.50 0.16
C ARG A 78 8.68 2.12 0.08
N GLU A 79 7.77 1.81 0.99
CA GLU A 79 7.04 0.54 1.01
C GLU A 79 6.18 0.36 -0.26
N LEU A 80 5.54 1.44 -0.71
CA LEU A 80 4.73 1.48 -1.93
C LEU A 80 5.54 1.65 -3.22
N GLY A 81 6.85 1.95 -3.13
CA GLY A 81 7.72 2.19 -4.29
C GLY A 81 7.47 3.53 -4.99
N TYR A 82 7.01 4.56 -4.27
CA TYR A 82 6.77 5.90 -4.80
C TYR A 82 8.03 6.78 -4.66
N GLU A 83 9.05 6.48 -5.47
CA GLU A 83 10.40 7.06 -5.35
C GLU A 83 10.41 8.60 -5.40
N ASP A 84 9.63 9.21 -6.29
CA ASP A 84 9.55 10.68 -6.38
C ASP A 84 8.91 11.30 -5.12
N VAL A 85 7.90 10.63 -4.54
CA VAL A 85 7.25 11.08 -3.30
C VAL A 85 8.20 10.94 -2.11
N GLU A 86 8.94 9.83 -2.04
CA GLU A 86 9.99 9.61 -1.04
C GLU A 86 11.03 10.73 -1.09
N LYS A 87 11.53 11.05 -2.29
CA LYS A 87 12.53 12.10 -2.51
C LYS A 87 12.05 13.47 -2.04
N ILE A 88 10.80 13.82 -2.30
CA ILE A 88 10.22 15.09 -1.84
C ILE A 88 10.17 15.11 -0.30
N HIS A 89 9.73 14.04 0.36
CA HIS A 89 9.70 14.00 1.82
C HIS A 89 11.08 13.98 2.47
N LEU A 90 12.09 13.36 1.85
CA LEU A 90 13.48 13.45 2.29
C LEU A 90 13.97 14.90 2.26
N GLN A 91 13.71 15.64 1.18
CA GLN A 91 14.03 17.07 1.09
C GLN A 91 13.30 17.89 2.15
N ARG A 92 12.01 17.61 2.39
CA ARG A 92 11.25 18.27 3.46
C ARG A 92 11.86 18.06 4.83
N ARG A 93 12.33 16.84 5.13
CA ARG A 93 13.03 16.52 6.39
C ARG A 93 14.31 17.32 6.53
N GLU A 94 15.13 17.39 5.47
CA GLU A 94 16.38 18.17 5.45
C GLU A 94 16.14 19.66 5.64
N LYS A 95 15.12 20.23 4.99
CA LYS A 95 14.71 21.62 5.16
C LYS A 95 14.24 21.90 6.59
N LEU A 96 13.45 20.99 7.18
CA LEU A 96 12.95 21.14 8.54
C LEU A 96 14.08 21.08 9.57
N LEU A 97 15.05 20.18 9.39
CA LEU A 97 16.24 20.07 10.25
C LEU A 97 17.17 21.28 10.12
N SER A 98 17.35 21.81 8.91
CA SER A 98 18.30 22.90 8.65
C SER A 98 17.74 24.29 8.99
N LYS A 99 16.45 24.53 8.74
CA LYS A 99 15.80 25.83 8.96
C LYS A 99 15.08 25.93 10.30
N GLY A 100 14.71 24.79 10.90
CA GLY A 100 13.91 24.74 12.11
C GLY A 100 12.41 24.96 11.85
N LEU A 101 11.60 24.68 12.88
CA LEU A 101 10.14 24.65 12.78
C LEU A 101 9.56 26.02 12.38
N GLN A 102 9.97 27.09 13.06
CA GLN A 102 9.41 28.43 12.87
C GLN A 102 9.64 28.97 11.45
N ALA A 103 10.85 28.76 10.91
CA ALA A 103 11.23 29.31 9.61
C ALA A 103 10.69 28.49 8.44
N TYR A 104 10.49 27.17 8.61
CA TYR A 104 10.08 26.29 7.52
C TYR A 104 8.61 25.86 7.60
N ALA A 105 8.13 25.27 8.70
CA ALA A 105 6.81 24.65 8.77
C ALA A 105 5.63 25.63 8.62
N PHE A 106 5.90 26.93 8.75
CA PHE A 106 4.93 28.02 8.53
C PHE A 106 5.24 28.86 7.28
N SER A 107 6.14 28.40 6.43
CA SER A 107 6.52 29.11 5.20
C SER A 107 5.68 28.70 4.00
N GLN A 108 5.65 29.55 2.97
CA GLN A 108 5.09 29.20 1.67
C GLN A 108 5.79 27.97 1.07
N GLU A 109 7.11 27.85 1.29
CA GLU A 109 7.91 26.72 0.81
C GLU A 109 7.41 25.37 1.38
N TRP A 110 6.95 25.34 2.64
CA TRP A 110 6.36 24.13 3.22
C TRP A 110 5.06 23.72 2.52
N ILE A 111 4.21 24.69 2.22
CA ILE A 111 2.94 24.47 1.51
C ILE A 111 3.24 23.94 0.10
N ASP A 112 4.18 24.56 -0.60
CA ASP A 112 4.57 24.17 -1.96
C ASP A 112 5.16 22.75 -1.98
N ASP A 113 6.06 22.41 -1.05
CA ASP A 113 6.62 21.06 -0.94
C ASP A 113 5.56 20.02 -0.57
N TYR A 114 4.58 20.38 0.28
CA TYR A 114 3.45 19.51 0.59
C TYR A 114 2.58 19.24 -0.63
N ASN A 115 2.22 20.28 -1.37
CA ASN A 115 1.40 20.16 -2.59
C ASN A 115 2.12 19.34 -3.65
N ARG A 116 3.43 19.54 -3.84
CA ARG A 116 4.24 18.72 -4.75
C ARG A 116 4.23 17.23 -4.39
N ALA A 117 4.33 16.90 -3.10
CA ALA A 117 4.24 15.50 -2.64
C ALA A 117 2.84 14.92 -2.89
N GLN A 118 1.79 15.72 -2.67
CA GLN A 118 0.41 15.32 -2.91
C GLN A 118 0.14 15.08 -4.40
N GLU A 119 0.54 16.02 -5.27
CA GLU A 119 0.42 15.90 -6.73
C GLU A 119 1.19 14.68 -7.26
N ALA A 120 2.41 14.43 -6.75
CA ALA A 120 3.16 13.23 -7.09
C ALA A 120 2.40 11.96 -6.66
N SER A 121 1.82 11.95 -5.47
CA SER A 121 1.03 10.81 -4.97
C SER A 121 -0.24 10.57 -5.79
N VAL A 122 -0.95 11.63 -6.19
CA VAL A 122 -2.13 11.55 -7.05
C VAL A 122 -1.77 10.93 -8.41
N ARG A 123 -0.67 11.38 -9.03
CA ARG A 123 -0.19 10.80 -10.30
C ARG A 123 0.10 9.30 -10.17
N TYR A 124 0.66 8.84 -9.05
CA TYR A 124 0.83 7.40 -8.80
C TYR A 124 -0.51 6.67 -8.74
N MET A 125 -1.50 7.22 -8.04
CA MET A 125 -2.83 6.62 -7.88
C MET A 125 -3.60 6.53 -9.20
N GLU A 126 -3.59 7.59 -10.00
CA GLU A 126 -4.22 7.60 -11.33
C GLU A 126 -3.58 6.55 -12.25
N ARG A 127 -2.23 6.54 -12.34
CA ARG A 127 -1.50 5.54 -13.14
C ARG A 127 -1.78 4.11 -12.65
N LYS A 128 -1.91 3.94 -11.33
CA LYS A 128 -2.18 2.65 -10.68
C LYS A 128 -3.57 2.11 -11.03
N GLU A 129 -4.56 2.99 -11.08
CA GLU A 129 -5.91 2.64 -11.53
C GLU A 129 -5.90 2.18 -12.99
N VAL A 130 -5.27 2.95 -13.88
CA VAL A 130 -5.20 2.62 -15.31
C VAL A 130 -4.43 1.33 -15.54
N PHE A 131 -3.29 1.14 -14.89
CA PHE A 131 -2.52 -0.11 -14.94
C PHE A 131 -3.34 -1.32 -14.45
N GLY A 132 -4.11 -1.14 -13.37
CA GLY A 132 -5.03 -2.15 -12.86
C GLY A 132 -6.14 -2.51 -13.86
N ARG A 133 -6.65 -1.54 -14.61
CA ARG A 133 -7.63 -1.78 -15.69
C ARG A 133 -7.02 -2.56 -16.85
N ILE A 134 -5.80 -2.25 -17.26
CA ILE A 134 -5.03 -3.03 -18.26
C ILE A 134 -4.89 -4.48 -17.78
N PHE A 135 -4.43 -4.70 -16.55
CA PHE A 135 -4.27 -6.04 -15.99
C PHE A 135 -5.60 -6.81 -15.92
N ARG A 136 -6.68 -6.16 -15.46
CA ARG A 136 -8.02 -6.77 -15.41
C ARG A 136 -8.53 -7.14 -16.80
N ALA A 137 -8.32 -6.28 -17.79
CA ALA A 137 -8.67 -6.55 -19.18
C ALA A 137 -7.88 -7.76 -19.71
N TYR A 138 -6.58 -7.85 -19.43
CA TYR A 138 -5.76 -9.01 -19.78
C TYR A 138 -6.33 -10.32 -19.21
N ILE A 139 -6.66 -10.35 -17.92
CA ILE A 139 -7.25 -11.53 -17.27
C ILE A 139 -8.58 -11.91 -17.93
N ARG A 140 -9.44 -10.94 -18.24
CA ARG A 140 -10.73 -11.21 -18.91
C ARG A 140 -10.55 -11.73 -20.33
N ILE A 141 -9.61 -11.16 -21.09
CA ILE A 141 -9.33 -11.61 -22.46
C ILE A 141 -8.83 -13.05 -22.47
N CYS A 142 -7.91 -13.39 -21.57
CA CYS A 142 -7.30 -14.71 -21.54
C CYS A 142 -8.14 -15.77 -20.82
N GLY A 143 -8.95 -15.37 -19.84
CA GLY A 143 -9.64 -16.27 -18.93
C GLY A 143 -11.15 -16.39 -19.12
N SER A 144 -11.81 -15.44 -19.81
CA SER A 144 -13.27 -15.51 -19.95
C SER A 144 -13.69 -16.50 -21.04
N PRO A 145 -14.59 -17.46 -20.74
CA PRO A 145 -15.11 -18.38 -21.75
C PRO A 145 -16.14 -17.72 -22.68
N GLN A 146 -16.80 -16.64 -22.26
CA GLN A 146 -17.77 -15.91 -23.09
C GLN A 146 -17.08 -14.97 -24.07
N ARG A 147 -17.46 -15.05 -25.36
CA ARG A 147 -16.89 -14.21 -26.41
C ARG A 147 -17.17 -12.72 -26.20
N GLU A 148 -18.38 -12.37 -25.74
CA GLU A 148 -18.81 -10.99 -25.54
C GLU A 148 -17.97 -10.28 -24.49
N HIS A 149 -17.74 -10.93 -23.33
CA HIS A 149 -16.87 -10.41 -22.28
C HIS A 149 -15.43 -10.21 -22.76
N ARG A 150 -14.91 -11.10 -23.61
CA ARG A 150 -13.58 -10.91 -24.23
C ARG A 150 -13.55 -9.70 -25.16
N LEU A 151 -14.59 -9.50 -25.97
CA LEU A 151 -14.68 -8.35 -26.88
C LEU A 151 -14.80 -7.02 -26.11
N GLU A 152 -15.55 -7.01 -25.01
CA GLU A 152 -15.62 -5.86 -24.11
C GLU A 152 -14.26 -5.57 -23.47
N ALA A 153 -13.58 -6.59 -22.94
CA ALA A 153 -12.26 -6.43 -22.36
C ALA A 153 -11.20 -5.93 -23.37
N VAL A 154 -11.32 -6.29 -24.66
CA VAL A 154 -10.48 -5.71 -25.71
C VAL A 154 -10.72 -4.20 -25.86
N LYS A 155 -11.97 -3.74 -25.76
CA LYS A 155 -12.29 -2.30 -25.78
C LYS A 155 -11.73 -1.60 -24.55
N ASP A 156 -11.91 -2.19 -23.36
CA ASP A 156 -11.38 -1.67 -22.10
C ASP A 156 -9.86 -1.54 -22.13
N MET A 157 -9.16 -2.55 -22.67
CA MET A 157 -7.71 -2.54 -22.84
C MET A 157 -7.27 -1.37 -23.74
N LYS A 158 -7.92 -1.18 -24.88
CA LYS A 158 -7.62 -0.06 -25.80
C LYS A 158 -7.82 1.30 -25.12
N ALA A 159 -8.93 1.47 -24.41
CA ALA A 159 -9.23 2.69 -23.69
C ALA A 159 -8.17 2.98 -22.61
N ALA A 160 -7.82 1.98 -21.79
CA ALA A 160 -6.82 2.16 -20.74
C ALA A 160 -5.41 2.43 -21.28
N LEU A 161 -5.00 1.79 -22.38
CA LEU A 161 -3.72 2.08 -23.02
C LEU A 161 -3.69 3.50 -23.60
N SER A 162 -4.77 3.95 -24.24
CA SER A 162 -4.88 5.33 -24.73
C SER A 162 -4.86 6.36 -23.59
N GLU A 163 -5.44 6.04 -22.45
CA GLU A 163 -5.42 6.88 -21.26
C GLU A 163 -4.00 7.03 -20.70
N LEU A 164 -3.20 5.95 -20.63
CA LEU A 164 -1.78 6.03 -20.26
C LEU A 164 -0.98 6.95 -21.19
N GLU A 165 -1.21 6.86 -22.50
CA GLU A 165 -0.55 7.73 -23.48
C GLU A 165 -0.91 9.20 -23.27
N GLN A 166 -2.17 9.51 -22.97
CA GLN A 166 -2.62 10.87 -22.62
C GLN A 166 -1.97 11.39 -21.32
N MET A 167 -1.66 10.48 -20.38
CA MET A 167 -0.90 10.79 -19.17
C MET A 167 0.61 10.94 -19.41
N GLY A 168 1.08 10.76 -20.64
CA GLY A 168 2.49 10.91 -21.02
C GLY A 168 3.41 9.83 -20.46
N VAL A 169 2.88 8.63 -20.21
CA VAL A 169 3.62 7.50 -19.62
C VAL A 169 3.39 6.25 -20.47
N SER A 170 4.43 5.44 -20.64
CA SER A 170 4.31 4.16 -21.35
C SER A 170 3.94 3.00 -20.40
N PHE A 171 3.24 1.99 -20.93
CA PHE A 171 2.98 0.77 -20.16
C PHE A 171 4.28 0.10 -19.71
N GLU A 172 5.29 0.11 -20.58
CA GLU A 172 6.61 -0.49 -20.35
C GLU A 172 7.33 0.16 -19.16
N GLU A 173 7.27 1.49 -19.05
CA GLU A 173 7.79 2.24 -17.89
C GLU A 173 7.12 1.82 -16.58
N LEU A 174 5.78 1.67 -16.59
CA LEU A 174 5.05 1.26 -15.38
C LEU A 174 5.31 -0.21 -15.04
N ALA A 175 5.38 -1.09 -16.05
CA ALA A 175 5.56 -2.53 -15.85
C ALA A 175 6.93 -2.90 -15.25
N GLN A 176 7.93 -2.02 -15.34
CA GLN A 176 9.24 -2.18 -14.69
C GLN A 176 9.26 -1.69 -13.24
N GLN A 177 8.33 -0.82 -12.86
CA GLN A 177 8.29 -0.22 -11.54
C GLN A 177 7.64 -1.16 -10.51
N LYS A 178 8.30 -1.32 -9.37
CA LYS A 178 7.86 -2.19 -8.26
C LYS A 178 6.43 -1.90 -7.81
N ALA A 179 6.07 -0.62 -7.72
CA ALA A 179 4.75 -0.14 -7.29
C ALA A 179 3.60 -0.74 -8.10
N TYR A 180 3.77 -0.88 -9.42
CA TYR A 180 2.73 -1.40 -10.31
C TYR A 180 2.80 -2.91 -10.45
N ARG A 181 4.00 -3.50 -10.40
CA ARG A 181 4.15 -4.98 -10.38
C ARG A 181 3.42 -5.61 -9.20
N GLN A 182 3.52 -5.02 -8.01
CA GLN A 182 2.86 -5.51 -6.80
C GLN A 182 1.33 -5.56 -6.89
N LEU A 183 0.71 -4.78 -7.77
CA LEU A 183 -0.76 -4.80 -7.98
C LEU A 183 -1.27 -6.10 -8.57
N THR A 184 -0.44 -6.74 -9.39
CA THR A 184 -0.87 -7.92 -10.14
C THR A 184 -0.90 -9.16 -9.25
N MET A 185 -0.15 -9.16 -8.13
CA MET A 185 0.10 -10.32 -7.26
C MET A 185 0.51 -11.58 -8.05
N THR A 186 1.13 -11.41 -9.22
CA THR A 186 1.58 -12.51 -10.07
C THR A 186 3.02 -12.91 -9.77
N THR A 187 3.39 -14.12 -10.19
CA THR A 187 4.79 -14.54 -10.25
C THR A 187 5.53 -13.74 -11.34
N GLU A 188 6.87 -13.69 -11.29
CA GLU A 188 7.67 -13.04 -12.36
C GLU A 188 7.36 -13.63 -13.75
N GLU A 189 7.10 -14.94 -13.83
CA GLU A 189 6.67 -15.58 -15.08
C GLU A 189 5.29 -15.08 -15.54
N GLY A 190 4.33 -14.95 -14.61
CA GLY A 190 3.02 -14.39 -14.90
C GLY A 190 3.10 -12.93 -15.36
N MET A 191 3.96 -12.13 -14.73
CA MET A 191 4.23 -10.75 -15.13
C MET A 191 4.87 -10.69 -16.52
N ALA A 192 5.83 -11.55 -16.85
CA ALA A 192 6.44 -11.60 -18.17
C ALA A 192 5.43 -11.94 -19.27
N ARG A 193 4.53 -12.90 -19.02
CA ARG A 193 3.43 -13.24 -19.95
C ARG A 193 2.47 -12.07 -20.15
N PHE A 194 2.13 -11.37 -19.07
CA PHE A 194 1.29 -10.18 -19.13
C PHE A 194 1.93 -9.07 -19.97
N ILE A 195 3.22 -8.78 -19.75
CA ILE A 195 3.95 -7.77 -20.52
C ILE A 195 3.98 -8.14 -22.01
N ALA A 196 4.39 -9.37 -22.33
CA ALA A 196 4.45 -9.84 -23.71
C ALA A 196 3.07 -9.78 -24.40
N PHE A 197 2.00 -10.09 -23.68
CA PHE A 197 0.64 -9.94 -24.18
C PHE A 197 0.32 -8.50 -24.54
N VAL A 198 0.60 -7.53 -23.64
CA VAL A 198 0.29 -6.13 -23.88
C VAL A 198 1.12 -5.56 -25.04
N GLU A 199 2.39 -5.94 -25.14
CA GLU A 199 3.25 -5.55 -26.26
C GLU A 199 2.72 -6.06 -27.61
N GLU A 200 2.28 -7.31 -27.67
CA GLU A 200 1.69 -7.88 -28.88
C GLU A 200 0.33 -7.25 -29.21
N PHE A 201 -0.47 -6.97 -28.18
CA PHE A 201 -1.75 -6.28 -28.33
C PHE A 201 -1.58 -4.87 -28.89
N LYS A 202 -0.56 -4.12 -28.44
CA LYS A 202 -0.23 -2.78 -28.97
C LYS A 202 0.13 -2.82 -30.45
N LYS A 203 0.81 -3.87 -30.92
CA LYS A 203 1.20 -4.03 -32.34
C LYS A 203 0.04 -4.42 -33.23
N THR A 204 -0.75 -5.40 -32.82
CA THR A 204 -1.75 -6.03 -33.68
C THR A 204 -3.15 -5.43 -33.52
N GLY A 205 -3.40 -4.73 -32.41
CA GLY A 205 -4.73 -4.22 -32.05
C GLY A 205 -5.76 -5.32 -31.80
N THR A 206 -5.31 -6.58 -31.70
CA THR A 206 -6.16 -7.76 -31.53
C THR A 206 -5.59 -8.66 -30.44
N ALA A 207 -6.45 -9.43 -29.79
CA ALA A 207 -6.03 -10.53 -28.92
C ALA A 207 -5.79 -11.84 -29.71
N ALA A 208 -5.62 -11.75 -31.03
CA ALA A 208 -5.58 -12.88 -31.94
C ALA A 208 -4.26 -13.66 -31.76
N GLY A 209 -4.27 -14.62 -30.85
CA GLY A 209 -3.12 -15.43 -30.45
C GLY A 209 -3.17 -15.85 -28.98
N ALA A 210 -3.87 -15.10 -28.12
CA ALA A 210 -3.95 -15.38 -26.68
C ALA A 210 -5.15 -16.24 -26.25
N VAL A 211 -6.09 -16.50 -27.17
CA VAL A 211 -7.35 -17.21 -26.89
C VAL A 211 -7.26 -18.65 -27.39
N ASP A 212 -6.17 -19.38 -27.10
CA ASP A 212 -6.22 -20.85 -27.22
C ASP A 212 -6.93 -21.43 -26.00
N LEU A 213 -8.25 -21.30 -25.91
CA LEU A 213 -9.04 -21.80 -24.76
C LEU A 213 -8.90 -23.33 -24.56
N ASN A 214 -8.27 -24.06 -25.49
CA ASN A 214 -7.95 -25.46 -25.28
C ASN A 214 -7.00 -25.66 -24.10
N HIS A 215 -6.12 -24.69 -23.79
CA HIS A 215 -5.29 -24.77 -22.59
C HIS A 215 -6.12 -24.68 -21.31
N LEU A 216 -7.16 -23.82 -21.26
CA LEU A 216 -8.07 -23.74 -20.11
C LEU A 216 -8.86 -25.03 -19.93
N LYS A 217 -9.32 -25.64 -21.04
CA LYS A 217 -9.98 -26.95 -20.99
C LYS A 217 -9.03 -28.04 -20.46
N LYS A 218 -7.79 -28.08 -20.96
CA LYS A 218 -6.75 -29.01 -20.48
C LYS A 218 -6.39 -28.77 -19.00
N GLU A 219 -6.32 -27.53 -18.56
CA GLU A 219 -6.06 -27.18 -17.15
C GLU A 219 -7.25 -27.52 -16.25
N GLN A 220 -8.48 -27.27 -16.70
CA GLN A 220 -9.69 -27.68 -15.99
C GLN A 220 -9.73 -29.22 -15.84
N GLU A 221 -9.38 -29.96 -16.90
CA GLU A 221 -9.26 -31.41 -16.86
C GLU A 221 -8.10 -31.88 -15.96
N ARG A 222 -6.98 -31.15 -15.91
CA ARG A 222 -5.83 -31.44 -15.05
C ARG A 222 -6.17 -31.22 -13.58
N ILE A 223 -6.71 -30.06 -13.23
CA ILE A 223 -7.15 -29.72 -11.87
C ILE A 223 -8.27 -30.66 -11.43
N GLY A 224 -9.22 -30.96 -12.32
CA GLY A 224 -10.29 -31.92 -12.04
C GLY A 224 -9.77 -33.32 -11.75
N ARG A 225 -8.74 -33.80 -12.46
CA ARG A 225 -8.05 -35.06 -12.15
C ARG A 225 -7.30 -34.99 -10.83
N TRP A 226 -6.51 -33.95 -10.63
CA TRP A 226 -5.74 -33.76 -9.39
C TRP A 226 -6.65 -33.71 -8.15
N ALA A 227 -7.75 -32.97 -8.21
CA ALA A 227 -8.72 -32.87 -7.13
C ALA A 227 -9.42 -34.21 -6.83
N LYS A 228 -9.68 -35.03 -7.86
CA LYS A 228 -10.20 -36.40 -7.67
C LYS A 228 -9.18 -37.32 -7.02
N GLU A 229 -7.92 -37.25 -7.45
CA GLU A 229 -6.81 -38.04 -6.90
C GLU A 229 -6.52 -37.67 -5.43
N HIS A 230 -6.66 -36.39 -5.07
CA HIS A 230 -6.35 -35.86 -3.74
C HIS A 230 -7.61 -35.56 -2.91
N ALA A 231 -8.77 -36.12 -3.29
CA ALA A 231 -10.06 -35.80 -2.69
C ALA A 231 -10.08 -36.01 -1.17
N ALA A 232 -9.49 -37.10 -0.66
CA ALA A 232 -9.45 -37.39 0.76
C ALA A 232 -8.64 -36.35 1.57
N GLN A 233 -7.56 -35.82 0.99
CA GLN A 233 -6.73 -34.80 1.62
C GLN A 233 -7.42 -33.43 1.63
N LEU A 234 -8.12 -33.08 0.54
CA LEU A 234 -8.93 -31.87 0.47
C LEU A 234 -10.10 -31.90 1.47
N ILE A 235 -10.77 -33.04 1.60
CA ILE A 235 -11.84 -33.24 2.59
C ILE A 235 -11.29 -33.13 4.01
N ALA A 236 -10.12 -33.74 4.29
CA ALA A 236 -9.49 -33.65 5.61
C ALA A 236 -9.04 -32.22 5.95
N ALA A 237 -8.45 -31.50 5.00
CA ALA A 237 -8.06 -30.09 5.18
C ALA A 237 -9.28 -29.19 5.42
N GLY A 238 -10.34 -29.34 4.60
CA GLY A 238 -11.59 -28.60 4.80
C GLY A 238 -12.36 -28.98 6.08
N ALA A 239 -12.09 -30.14 6.67
CA ALA A 239 -12.62 -30.54 7.98
C ALA A 239 -11.84 -29.91 9.15
N GLN A 240 -10.57 -29.53 8.93
CA GLN A 240 -9.72 -28.88 9.94
C GLN A 240 -9.83 -27.36 9.94
N GLU A 241 -10.25 -26.74 8.83
CA GLU A 241 -10.46 -25.30 8.77
C GLU A 241 -11.81 -24.88 9.39
N GLN A 242 -11.77 -24.09 10.47
CA GLN A 242 -12.94 -23.41 11.03
C GLN A 242 -13.24 -22.11 10.25
N TRP A 243 -13.67 -22.22 9.00
CA TRP A 243 -14.38 -21.10 8.37
C TRP A 243 -15.80 -21.10 8.94
N ASN A 244 -16.26 -19.94 9.45
CA ASN A 244 -17.66 -19.76 9.87
C ASN A 244 -18.59 -20.15 8.72
N ARG A 245 -19.16 -21.37 8.79
CA ARG A 245 -19.89 -22.04 7.71
C ARG A 245 -21.25 -21.39 7.48
N ALA A 246 -21.34 -20.42 6.57
CA ALA A 246 -22.56 -20.26 5.78
C ALA A 246 -22.56 -21.33 4.68
N SER A 247 -23.15 -22.50 4.96
CA SER A 247 -23.20 -23.62 4.03
C SER A 247 -24.38 -23.45 3.07
N CYS A 248 -24.13 -22.90 1.89
CA CYS A 248 -25.06 -22.98 0.77
C CYS A 248 -24.62 -24.12 -0.14
N ILE A 249 -25.51 -25.09 -0.40
CA ILE A 249 -25.29 -26.07 -1.45
C ILE A 249 -25.83 -25.45 -2.74
N ALA A 250 -24.95 -25.27 -3.73
CA ALA A 250 -25.35 -24.90 -5.08
C ALA A 250 -25.88 -26.15 -5.79
N VAL A 251 -27.16 -26.16 -6.15
CA VAL A 251 -27.82 -27.24 -6.89
C VAL A 251 -28.14 -26.72 -8.29
N PRO A 252 -27.94 -27.50 -9.36
CA PRO A 252 -28.32 -27.06 -10.71
C PRO A 252 -29.81 -26.70 -10.74
N SER A 253 -30.16 -25.53 -11.25
CA SER A 253 -31.56 -25.14 -11.45
C SER A 253 -32.04 -25.55 -12.84
N ASP A 254 -33.34 -25.43 -13.09
CA ASP A 254 -33.94 -25.72 -14.40
C ASP A 254 -33.52 -24.71 -15.50
N ASP A 255 -32.79 -23.65 -15.14
CA ASP A 255 -32.13 -22.75 -16.08
C ASP A 255 -30.82 -23.41 -16.58
N PRO A 256 -30.61 -23.57 -17.91
CA PRO A 256 -29.44 -24.26 -18.47
C PRO A 256 -28.06 -23.70 -18.06
N MET A 257 -28.00 -22.56 -17.38
CA MET A 257 -26.77 -21.99 -16.79
C MET A 257 -26.90 -21.58 -15.31
N GLY A 258 -28.00 -21.94 -14.62
CA GLY A 258 -28.31 -21.50 -13.26
C GLY A 258 -27.96 -22.51 -12.16
N TYR A 259 -27.60 -22.00 -10.98
CA TYR A 259 -27.55 -22.76 -9.73
C TYR A 259 -28.45 -22.09 -8.69
N ASP A 260 -29.31 -22.86 -8.03
CA ASP A 260 -30.05 -22.43 -6.86
C ASP A 260 -29.25 -22.72 -5.59
N PHE A 261 -29.23 -21.76 -4.66
CA PHE A 261 -28.50 -21.88 -3.40
C PHE A 261 -29.46 -22.21 -2.26
N ILE A 262 -29.40 -23.45 -1.78
CA ILE A 262 -30.21 -23.88 -0.63
C ILE A 262 -29.39 -23.64 0.65
N ALA A 263 -29.92 -22.79 1.53
CA ALA A 263 -29.37 -22.58 2.86
C ALA A 263 -29.71 -23.77 3.76
N MET A 264 -28.70 -24.53 4.20
CA MET A 264 -28.89 -25.60 5.19
C MET A 264 -28.86 -24.99 6.59
N LYS A 265 -29.98 -25.08 7.32
CA LYS A 265 -30.12 -24.56 8.68
C LYS A 265 -29.06 -25.21 9.60
N GLU A 266 -28.42 -24.39 10.43
CA GLU A 266 -27.38 -24.80 11.38
C GLU A 266 -27.80 -26.03 12.20
N VAL A 267 -27.05 -27.13 12.08
CA VAL A 267 -27.04 -28.19 13.09
C VAL A 267 -25.85 -27.91 13.99
N LYS A 268 -26.13 -27.42 15.20
CA LYS A 268 -25.12 -27.34 16.27
C LYS A 268 -24.70 -28.76 16.63
N VAL A 269 -23.41 -29.05 16.53
CA VAL A 269 -22.76 -30.14 17.27
C VAL A 269 -21.91 -29.50 18.34
#